data_AF-A0A131YCX3-F1
#
_entry.id   AF-A0A131YCX3-F1
#
_cell.length_a   1.000
_cell.length_b   1.000
_cell.length_c   1.000
_cell.angle_alpha   90.00
_cell.angle_beta   90.00
_cell.angle_gamma   90.00
#
_symmetry.space_group_name_H-M   'P 1'
#
loop_
_entity.id
_entity.type
_entity.pdbx_description
1 polymer ?
#
loop_
_entity_poly.entity_id
_entity_poly.type
_entity_poly.pdbx_seq_one_letter_code
_entity_poly.pdbx_strand_id
1 'polypeptide(L)'
;MRPDHVAAVLEQLLSPVGIETYPFKISWYNECVPDAFKFPHQPDTLCFVAISTPSTFEKAFLPFILDNRNSSLKDPYDQCMTACFASVKEVVLALDV
;
A
#
# COMPACT_ATOMS: atom_id res chain seq x y z
N MET A 1 15.80 -6.86 8.26
CA MET A 1 15.19 -7.28 6.99
C MET A 1 15.92 -6.60 5.83
N ARG A 2 16.19 -7.30 4.71
CA ARG A 2 16.79 -6.65 3.52
C ARG A 2 15.69 -5.87 2.78
N PRO A 3 15.89 -4.58 2.42
CA PRO A 3 14.89 -3.78 1.70
C PRO A 3 14.33 -4.46 0.46
N ASP A 4 15.18 -5.17 -0.28
CA ASP A 4 14.82 -5.91 -1.50
C ASP A 4 13.75 -6.98 -1.27
N HIS A 5 13.72 -7.57 -0.08
CA HIS A 5 12.75 -8.61 0.26
C HIS A 5 11.35 -8.02 0.47
N VAL A 6 11.26 -6.87 1.16
CA VAL A 6 9.98 -6.16 1.35
C VAL A 6 9.44 -5.68 0.00
N ALA A 7 10.31 -5.13 -0.84
CA ALA A 7 9.94 -4.67 -2.18
C ALA A 7 9.34 -5.81 -3.02
N ALA A 8 9.99 -6.98 -3.03
CA ALA A 8 9.51 -8.14 -3.77
C ALA A 8 8.15 -8.64 -3.28
N VAL A 9 7.92 -8.66 -1.95
CA VAL A 9 6.64 -9.05 -1.35
C VAL A 9 5.54 -8.06 -1.75
N LEU A 10 5.81 -6.75 -1.68
CA LEU A 10 4.85 -5.72 -2.08
C LEU A 10 4.51 -5.83 -3.57
N GLU A 11 5.52 -5.99 -4.42
CA GLU A 11 5.32 -6.16 -5.86
C GLU A 11 4.47 -7.39 -6.17
N GLN A 12 4.76 -8.52 -5.54
CA GLN A 12 4.00 -9.77 -5.70
C GLN A 12 2.53 -9.62 -5.32
N LEU A 13 2.23 -8.88 -4.25
CA LEU A 13 0.86 -8.73 -3.74
C LEU A 13 0.07 -7.62 -4.45
N LEU A 14 0.73 -6.51 -4.81
CA LEU A 14 0.06 -5.28 -5.22
C LEU A 14 0.07 -5.06 -6.75
N SER A 15 1.08 -5.55 -7.48
CA SER A 15 1.12 -5.46 -8.94
C SER A 15 -0.07 -6.16 -9.63
N PRO A 16 -0.53 -7.36 -9.17
CA PRO A 16 -1.70 -8.02 -9.76
C PRO A 16 -2.99 -7.22 -9.67
N VAL A 17 -3.12 -6.35 -8.66
CA VAL A 17 -4.27 -5.45 -8.46
C VAL A 17 -4.02 -4.04 -9.02
N GLY A 18 -2.95 -3.88 -9.81
CA GLY A 18 -2.61 -2.63 -10.50
C GLY A 18 -2.06 -1.55 -9.59
N ILE A 19 -1.50 -1.88 -8.42
CA ILE A 19 -0.88 -0.93 -7.51
C ILE A 19 0.63 -1.04 -7.62
N GLU A 20 1.29 0.06 -7.94
CA GLU A 20 2.75 0.16 -8.01
C GLU A 20 3.31 0.64 -6.67
N THR A 21 4.50 0.15 -6.28
CA THR A 21 5.16 0.57 -5.04
C THR A 21 6.58 1.03 -5.27
N TYR A 22 6.98 2.12 -4.60
CA TYR A 22 8.34 2.66 -4.71
C TYR A 22 8.94 2.94 -3.34
N PRO A 23 10.17 2.46 -3.05
CA PRO A 23 10.81 2.67 -1.76
C PRO A 23 11.37 4.10 -1.62
N PHE A 24 11.32 4.64 -0.42
CA PHE A 24 11.99 5.89 -0.05
C PHE A 24 12.40 5.87 1.42
N LYS A 25 13.36 6.74 1.79
CA LYS A 25 13.70 7.00 3.20
C LYS A 25 12.79 8.07 3.76
N ILE A 26 12.36 7.92 5.01
CA ILE A 26 11.50 8.93 5.64
C ILE A 26 12.15 10.32 5.69
N SER A 27 13.48 10.41 5.77
CA SER A 27 14.18 11.69 5.72
C SER A 27 13.93 12.44 4.42
N TRP A 28 13.86 11.75 3.28
CA TRP A 28 13.60 12.37 1.97
C TRP A 28 12.23 13.04 1.94
N TYR A 29 11.22 12.43 2.57
CA TYR A 29 9.91 13.06 2.71
C TYR A 29 9.95 14.23 3.70
N ASN A 30 10.53 14.03 4.88
CA ASN A 30 10.56 15.05 5.94
C ASN A 30 11.33 16.31 5.53
N GLU A 31 12.32 16.21 4.65
CA GLU A 31 13.07 17.35 4.09
C GLU A 31 12.22 18.21 3.14
N CYS A 32 11.16 17.66 2.55
CA CYS A 32 10.30 18.35 1.58
C CYS A 32 9.06 19.03 2.21
N VAL A 33 8.80 18.83 3.50
CA VAL A 33 7.55 19.29 4.15
C VAL A 33 7.81 20.16 5.40
N PRO A 34 6.87 21.06 5.74
CA PRO A 34 6.91 21.80 7.02
C PRO A 34 6.86 20.86 8.23
N ASP A 35 7.33 21.33 9.39
CA ASP A 35 7.41 20.54 10.62
C ASP A 35 6.09 19.88 11.02
N ALA A 36 4.95 20.52 10.76
CA ALA A 36 3.62 19.98 11.07
C ALA A 36 3.27 18.69 10.30
N PHE A 37 3.96 18.40 9.20
CA PHE A 37 3.73 17.21 8.38
C PHE A 37 4.87 16.18 8.49
N LYS A 38 5.92 16.47 9.27
CA LYS A 38 7.04 15.53 9.44
C LYS A 38 6.60 14.30 10.22
N PHE A 39 7.01 13.13 9.75
CA PHE A 39 6.83 11.88 10.47
C PHE A 39 7.88 11.73 11.57
N PRO A 40 7.51 11.33 12.81
CA PRO A 40 8.42 11.19 13.94
C PRO A 40 9.14 9.83 13.94
N HIS A 41 9.83 9.50 12.85
CA HIS A 41 10.58 8.25 12.69
C HIS A 41 12.07 8.51 12.45
N GLN A 42 12.91 7.47 12.60
CA GLN A 42 14.36 7.57 12.36
C GLN A 42 14.63 7.91 10.89
N PRO A 43 15.63 8.75 10.56
CA PRO A 43 15.88 9.21 9.18
C PRO A 43 15.98 8.09 8.13
N ASP A 44 16.57 6.95 8.50
CA ASP A 44 16.75 5.78 7.63
C ASP A 44 15.58 4.78 7.66
N THR A 45 14.44 5.12 8.26
CA THR A 45 13.23 4.29 8.18
C THR A 45 12.82 4.10 6.72
N LEU A 46 12.75 2.83 6.29
CA LEU A 46 12.28 2.43 4.97
C LEU A 46 10.76 2.61 4.90
N CYS A 47 10.32 3.33 3.87
CA CYS A 47 8.91 3.50 3.54
C CYS A 47 8.67 3.15 2.08
N PHE A 48 7.41 2.88 1.74
CA PHE A 48 6.97 2.68 0.36
C PHE A 48 5.81 3.62 0.07
N VAL A 49 5.86 4.30 -1.08
CA VAL A 49 4.68 4.96 -1.64
C VAL A 49 3.97 3.94 -2.52
N ALA A 50 2.64 3.84 -2.38
CA ALA A 50 1.81 3.00 -3.22
C ALA A 50 0.91 3.86 -4.10
N ILE A 51 0.85 3.54 -5.38
CA ILE A 51 0.15 4.33 -6.40
C ILE A 51 -0.80 3.41 -7.16
N SER A 52 -2.09 3.72 -7.13
CA SER A 52 -3.06 3.07 -7.99
C SER A 52 -2.84 3.48 -9.44
N THR A 53 -2.69 2.53 -10.34
CA THR A 53 -2.68 2.78 -11.79
C THR A 53 -4.11 2.81 -12.33
N PRO A 54 -4.34 3.26 -13.58
CA PRO A 54 -5.66 3.11 -14.20
C PRO A 54 -6.20 1.67 -14.12
N SER A 55 -5.32 0.67 -14.26
CA SER A 55 -5.69 -0.75 -14.20
C SER A 55 -6.19 -1.23 -12.84
N THR A 56 -5.97 -0.46 -11.75
CA THR A 56 -6.57 -0.76 -10.44
C THR A 56 -8.09 -0.78 -10.51
N PHE A 57 -8.70 0.01 -11.40
CA PHE A 57 -10.14 0.02 -11.56
C PHE A 57 -10.65 -1.35 -12.00
N GLU A 58 -10.12 -1.90 -13.09
CA GLU A 58 -10.59 -3.18 -13.62
C GLU A 58 -10.08 -4.37 -12.81
N LYS A 59 -8.85 -4.32 -12.28
CA LYS A 59 -8.21 -5.46 -11.62
C LYS A 59 -8.56 -5.60 -10.14
N ALA A 60 -8.94 -4.50 -9.48
CA ALA A 60 -9.22 -4.51 -8.03
C ALA A 60 -10.64 -4.03 -7.74
N PHE A 61 -10.98 -2.83 -8.19
CA PHE A 61 -12.20 -2.16 -7.78
C PHE A 61 -13.46 -2.80 -8.36
N LEU A 62 -13.45 -3.13 -9.65
CA LEU A 62 -14.59 -3.77 -10.31
C LEU A 62 -14.91 -5.14 -9.68
N PRO A 63 -13.94 -6.07 -9.49
CA PRO A 63 -14.17 -7.29 -8.73
C PRO A 63 -14.73 -7.04 -7.32
N PHE A 64 -14.15 -6.09 -6.58
CA PHE A 64 -14.59 -5.75 -5.22
C PHE A 64 -16.07 -5.32 -5.19
N ILE A 65 -16.49 -4.45 -6.11
CA ILE A 65 -17.89 -4.02 -6.20
C ILE A 65 -18.81 -5.19 -6.56
N LEU A 66 -18.41 -6.04 -7.51
CA LEU A 66 -19.23 -7.18 -7.94
C LEU A 66 -19.44 -8.19 -6.80
N ASP A 67 -18.39 -8.47 -6.03
CA ASP A 67 -18.44 -9.36 -4.87
C ASP A 67 -19.27 -8.77 -3.71
N ASN A 68 -19.34 -7.44 -3.61
CA ASN A 68 -20.06 -6.72 -2.57
C ASN A 68 -21.35 -6.04 -3.05
N ARG A 69 -21.90 -6.45 -4.20
CA ARG A 69 -23.04 -5.78 -4.85
C ARG A 69 -24.32 -5.67 -4.01
N ASN A 70 -24.46 -6.51 -2.98
CA ASN A 70 -25.61 -6.54 -2.07
C ASN A 70 -25.31 -5.86 -0.72
N SER A 71 -24.10 -5.36 -0.53
CA SER A 71 -23.63 -4.72 0.70
C SER A 71 -23.82 -3.21 0.62
N SER A 72 -24.13 -2.57 1.75
CA SER A 72 -24.07 -1.11 1.85
C SER A 72 -22.62 -0.68 2.03
N LEU A 73 -21.95 -0.33 0.92
CA LEU A 73 -20.59 0.17 0.93
C LEU A 73 -20.57 1.67 1.25
N LYS A 74 -19.61 2.10 2.06
CA LYS A 74 -19.32 3.51 2.34
C LYS A 74 -17.91 3.80 1.87
N ASP A 75 -17.74 4.71 0.94
CA ASP A 75 -16.45 5.01 0.30
C ASP A 75 -15.84 3.73 -0.30
N PRO A 76 -16.53 3.11 -1.29
CA PRO A 76 -16.21 1.75 -1.75
C PRO A 76 -14.78 1.61 -2.28
N TYR A 77 -14.20 2.69 -2.79
CA TYR A 77 -12.81 2.70 -3.25
C TYR A 77 -11.84 2.55 -2.08
N ASP A 78 -12.05 3.29 -0.99
CA ASP A 78 -11.23 3.19 0.23
C ASP A 78 -11.36 1.81 0.87
N GLN A 79 -12.57 1.23 0.86
CA GLN A 79 -12.79 -0.14 1.31
C GLN A 79 -12.06 -1.17 0.42
N CYS A 80 -12.11 -0.99 -0.90
CA CYS A 80 -11.35 -1.81 -1.84
C CYS A 80 -9.84 -1.72 -1.57
N MET A 81 -9.31 -0.51 -1.36
CA MET A 81 -7.89 -0.34 -1.05
C MET A 81 -7.53 -1.01 0.28
N THR A 82 -8.36 -0.86 1.30
CA THR A 82 -8.18 -1.56 2.58
C THR A 82 -8.09 -3.08 2.39
N ALA A 83 -8.93 -3.66 1.53
CA ALA A 83 -8.90 -5.08 1.20
C ALA A 83 -7.60 -5.47 0.47
N CYS A 84 -7.13 -4.68 -0.50
CA CYS A 84 -5.85 -4.92 -1.19
C CYS A 84 -4.66 -4.94 -0.22
N PHE A 85 -4.65 -4.07 0.80
CA PHE A 85 -3.55 -3.97 1.77
C PHE A 85 -3.68 -4.93 2.97
N ALA A 86 -4.82 -5.60 3.15
CA ALA A 86 -5.00 -6.57 4.24
C ALA A 86 -3.96 -7.70 4.19
N SER A 87 -3.74 -8.27 3.00
CA SER A 87 -2.76 -9.34 2.78
C SER A 87 -1.31 -8.89 2.98
N VAL A 88 -1.01 -7.61 2.72
CA VAL A 88 0.33 -7.05 2.96
C VAL A 88 0.67 -7.08 4.44
N LYS A 89 -0.28 -6.68 5.29
CA LYS A 89 -0.09 -6.68 6.74
C LYS A 89 0.19 -8.09 7.28
N GLU A 90 -0.56 -9.08 6.81
CA GLU A 90 -0.40 -10.47 7.26
C GLU A 90 0.97 -11.03 6.87
N VAL A 91 1.40 -10.82 5.62
CA VAL A 91 2.67 -11.35 5.13
C VAL A 91 3.86 -10.63 5.77
N VAL A 92 3.80 -9.30 5.94
CA VAL A 92 4.90 -8.55 6.58
C VAL A 92 5.03 -8.91 8.06
N LEU A 93 3.92 -9.07 8.80
CA LEU A 93 3.96 -9.51 10.20
C LEU A 93 4.49 -10.94 10.36
N ALA A 94 4.18 -11.83 9.41
CA ALA A 94 4.70 -13.20 9.41
C ALA A 94 6.21 -13.28 9.10
N LEU A 95 6.80 -12.23 8.52
CA LEU A 95 8.23 -12.13 8.22
C LEU A 95 9.05 -11.53 9.39
N ASP A 96 8.39 -10.96 10.40
CA ASP A 96 8.98 -10.45 11.64
C ASP A 96 8.97 -11.49 12.79
N VAL A 97 8.60 -12.75 12.52
CA VAL A 97 8.67 -13.91 13.45
C VAL A 97 9.84 -14.83 13.10
#